data_AF-A0A7S4ETE3-F1
#
_entry.id   AF-A0A7S4ETE3-F1
#
_cell.length_a   1.000
_cell.length_b   1.000
_cell.length_c   1.000
_cell.angle_alpha   90.00
_cell.angle_beta   90.00
_cell.angle_gamma   90.00
#
_symmetry.space_group_name_H-M   'P 1'
#
loop_
_entity.id
_entity.type
_entity.pdbx_description
1 polymer ?
#
loop_
_entity_poly.entity_id
_entity_poly.type
_entity_poly.pdbx_seq_one_letter_code
_entity_poly.pdbx_strand_id
1 'polypeptide(L)'
;VKEEVKMGVKEEVKMDVKEDMKGGTKEGVEEGTKLKEAAEETALQSPAATNTQPEAAVKAEAADDVCARDWETFVCTRLGTTPPTSPSPLLQEFYCVDAWTLLCCCVLMSRVSSTKTKHDCISAFFATYPTPTEFLNAVVREGDTKSLRLAIHSLGLFDDRLKSLTAVTSAFLYGDDNFCVGLKPPHKVHGVGKFGVDSFYIFCRDQGGSMKPEDKALSTFCRWRRQLSDSGEVHK
;
A
#
# COMPACT_ATOMS: atom_id res chain seq x y z
N VAL A 1 -5.91 65.96 -17.08
CA VAL A 1 -6.09 65.06 -18.24
C VAL A 1 -7.03 63.97 -17.77
N LYS A 2 -8.27 64.03 -18.25
CA LYS A 2 -9.33 63.05 -18.00
C LYS A 2 -9.16 61.95 -19.04
N GLU A 3 -9.28 60.68 -18.67
CA GLU A 3 -9.69 59.65 -19.60
C GLU A 3 -10.57 58.62 -18.87
N GLU A 4 -11.88 58.77 -19.10
CA GLU A 4 -12.92 57.79 -18.87
C GLU A 4 -12.99 56.89 -20.12
N VAL A 5 -13.04 55.57 -19.97
CA VAL A 5 -13.60 54.66 -21.00
C VAL A 5 -14.52 53.62 -20.37
N LYS A 6 -15.78 54.04 -20.28
CA LYS A 6 -17.04 53.40 -20.66
C LYS A 6 -17.15 51.86 -20.87
N MET A 7 -18.12 51.34 -20.11
CA MET A 7 -19.07 50.20 -20.25
C MET A 7 -19.27 49.43 -21.58
N GLY A 8 -19.62 48.14 -21.41
CA GLY A 8 -20.63 47.36 -22.17
C GLY A 8 -20.72 45.94 -21.57
N VAL A 9 -21.69 45.57 -20.72
CA VAL A 9 -23.12 45.21 -20.89
C VAL A 9 -23.36 43.86 -21.62
N LYS A 10 -23.77 42.88 -20.79
CA LYS A 10 -24.77 41.79 -20.95
C LYS A 10 -24.75 40.85 -22.16
N GLU A 11 -24.74 39.54 -21.87
CA GLU A 11 -25.81 38.65 -22.35
C GLU A 11 -26.00 37.44 -21.41
N GLU A 12 -27.17 37.40 -20.76
CA GLU A 12 -27.76 36.20 -20.16
C GLU A 12 -28.52 35.47 -21.26
N VAL A 13 -28.34 34.15 -21.41
CA VAL A 13 -29.28 33.31 -22.15
C VAL A 13 -29.79 32.23 -21.20
N LYS A 14 -31.04 32.44 -20.81
CA LYS A 14 -31.94 31.51 -20.12
C LYS A 14 -32.80 30.85 -21.21
N MET A 15 -32.84 29.53 -21.28
CA MET A 15 -33.91 28.82 -21.99
C MET A 15 -34.50 27.75 -21.09
N ASP A 16 -35.77 27.98 -20.79
CA ASP A 16 -36.70 27.16 -20.04
C ASP A 16 -37.48 26.24 -21.00
N VAL A 17 -37.76 25.04 -20.49
CA VAL A 17 -39.02 24.26 -20.62
C VAL A 17 -39.37 23.61 -21.98
N LYS A 18 -39.52 22.27 -21.92
CA LYS A 18 -40.82 21.64 -22.21
C LYS A 18 -40.93 20.21 -21.63
N GLU A 19 -41.88 20.07 -20.71
CA GLU A 19 -42.61 18.83 -20.47
C GLU A 19 -43.45 18.49 -21.71
N ASP A 20 -43.56 17.21 -22.04
CA ASP A 20 -44.71 16.66 -22.75
C ASP A 20 -44.98 15.22 -22.28
N MET A 21 -46.28 14.95 -22.17
CA MET A 21 -46.96 13.87 -21.46
C MET A 21 -47.55 12.86 -22.45
N LYS A 22 -47.69 11.59 -22.01
CA LYS A 22 -48.41 10.39 -22.58
C LYS A 22 -47.44 9.26 -22.91
N GLY A 23 -47.63 8.02 -22.47
CA GLY A 23 -48.84 7.29 -22.10
C GLY A 23 -48.84 5.99 -22.92
N GLY A 24 -48.94 4.82 -22.28
CA GLY A 24 -49.04 3.55 -23.02
C GLY A 24 -48.61 2.32 -22.23
N THR A 25 -49.61 1.66 -21.65
CA THR A 25 -49.63 0.29 -21.12
C THR A 25 -49.01 -0.75 -22.05
N LYS A 26 -48.28 -1.73 -21.51
CA LYS A 26 -48.50 -3.16 -21.80
C LYS A 26 -47.74 -4.09 -20.85
N GLU A 27 -48.40 -5.20 -20.60
CA GLU A 27 -48.13 -6.33 -19.73
C GLU A 27 -46.80 -7.06 -20.03
N GLY A 28 -46.27 -7.78 -19.04
CA GLY A 28 -45.16 -8.70 -19.25
C GLY A 28 -44.56 -9.31 -17.98
N VAL A 29 -45.23 -10.33 -17.43
CA VAL A 29 -44.68 -11.62 -16.96
C VAL A 29 -43.66 -11.66 -15.79
N GLU A 30 -44.16 -12.29 -14.72
CA GLU A 30 -43.57 -13.20 -13.72
C GLU A 30 -42.06 -13.53 -13.76
N GLU A 31 -41.40 -13.43 -12.60
CA GLU A 31 -40.82 -14.60 -11.90
C GLU A 31 -40.49 -14.24 -10.44
N GLY A 32 -41.24 -14.79 -9.50
CA GLY A 32 -41.00 -14.68 -8.05
C GLY A 32 -40.55 -16.02 -7.49
N THR A 33 -39.29 -16.11 -7.09
CA THR A 33 -38.75 -17.28 -6.37
C THR A 33 -39.05 -17.16 -4.87
N LYS A 34 -39.79 -18.16 -4.36
CA LYS A 34 -40.09 -18.37 -2.94
C LYS A 34 -38.84 -18.84 -2.19
N LEU A 35 -38.53 -18.23 -1.06
CA LEU A 35 -37.78 -18.86 0.03
C LEU A 35 -38.70 -18.97 1.24
N LYS A 36 -38.88 -20.20 1.74
CA LYS A 36 -39.60 -20.52 2.97
C LYS A 36 -38.58 -20.90 4.05
N GLU A 37 -38.74 -20.31 5.22
CA GLU A 37 -38.28 -20.80 6.51
C GLU A 37 -38.86 -22.20 6.80
N ALA A 38 -38.07 -23.02 7.50
CA ALA A 38 -38.56 -23.99 8.47
C ALA A 38 -37.45 -24.28 9.50
N ALA A 39 -37.74 -23.96 10.75
CA ALA A 39 -37.06 -24.45 11.93
C ALA A 39 -37.62 -25.82 12.31
N GLU A 40 -36.80 -26.73 12.85
CA GLU A 40 -37.28 -27.74 13.81
C GLU A 40 -36.13 -28.26 14.69
N GLU A 41 -36.43 -28.27 15.98
CA GLU A 41 -35.67 -28.69 17.17
C GLU A 41 -36.03 -30.15 17.49
N THR A 42 -35.12 -30.97 18.04
CA THR A 42 -35.42 -31.96 19.12
C THR A 42 -34.12 -32.56 19.68
N ALA A 43 -34.09 -32.69 21.01
CA ALA A 43 -32.97 -32.98 21.89
C ALA A 43 -32.83 -34.46 22.32
N LEU A 44 -31.81 -34.68 23.17
CA LEU A 44 -31.64 -35.68 24.26
C LEU A 44 -30.96 -37.02 23.95
N GLN A 45 -29.75 -37.25 24.50
CA GLN A 45 -29.54 -38.02 25.75
C GLN A 45 -28.05 -38.14 26.15
N SER A 46 -27.80 -38.02 27.46
CA SER A 46 -26.59 -38.39 28.23
C SER A 46 -26.99 -39.52 29.20
N PRO A 47 -26.07 -40.30 29.83
CA PRO A 47 -25.53 -39.90 31.16
C PRO A 47 -24.12 -40.45 31.57
N ALA A 48 -23.50 -39.75 32.55
CA ALA A 48 -22.76 -40.19 33.79
C ALA A 48 -21.66 -41.29 33.71
N ALA A 49 -20.56 -41.38 34.49
CA ALA A 49 -19.85 -40.68 35.59
C ALA A 49 -18.48 -41.46 35.72
N THR A 50 -17.34 -41.04 36.31
CA THR A 50 -17.08 -40.84 37.76
C THR A 50 -15.58 -40.52 37.99
N ASN A 51 -15.30 -39.43 38.72
CA ASN A 51 -14.28 -39.16 39.77
C ASN A 51 -12.83 -39.72 39.74
N THR A 52 -11.81 -38.86 39.97
CA THR A 52 -10.88 -38.87 41.15
C THR A 52 -9.96 -37.61 41.11
N GLN A 53 -9.81 -36.91 42.24
CA GLN A 53 -8.91 -35.75 42.52
C GLN A 53 -7.82 -36.15 43.56
N PRO A 54 -6.88 -35.31 44.08
CA PRO A 54 -6.29 -34.00 43.66
C PRO A 54 -4.73 -33.93 43.87
N GLU A 55 -4.18 -32.71 43.73
CA GLU A 55 -2.94 -32.16 44.35
C GLU A 55 -1.56 -32.41 43.68
N ALA A 56 -0.99 -31.35 43.10
CA ALA A 56 0.27 -30.77 43.58
C ALA A 56 0.60 -29.49 42.77
N ALA A 57 0.58 -28.37 43.47
CA ALA A 57 1.02 -27.06 43.00
C ALA A 57 2.49 -27.08 42.56
N VAL A 58 2.82 -26.51 41.39
CA VAL A 58 4.00 -25.64 41.20
C VAL A 58 3.74 -24.71 40.01
N LYS A 59 3.85 -23.40 40.30
CA LYS A 59 4.08 -22.26 39.40
C LYS A 59 2.97 -21.86 38.42
N ALA A 60 2.15 -20.93 38.92
CA ALA A 60 1.78 -19.78 38.12
C ALA A 60 3.07 -18.99 37.78
N GLU A 61 3.66 -19.23 36.61
CA GLU A 61 4.66 -18.33 36.06
C GLU A 61 3.95 -17.29 35.20
N ALA A 62 4.01 -16.05 35.68
CA ALA A 62 3.95 -14.80 34.95
C ALA A 62 2.99 -14.73 33.77
N ALA A 63 1.75 -14.34 34.07
CA ALA A 63 1.04 -13.44 33.18
C ALA A 63 1.79 -12.09 33.17
N ASP A 64 2.76 -11.94 32.28
CA ASP A 64 3.36 -10.69 31.81
C ASP A 64 4.24 -11.02 30.59
N ASP A 65 3.62 -11.33 29.46
CA ASP A 65 4.33 -11.32 28.17
C ASP A 65 3.60 -10.39 27.20
N VAL A 66 3.49 -9.13 27.61
CA VAL A 66 3.46 -8.06 26.62
C VAL A 66 4.91 -7.98 26.14
N CYS A 67 5.23 -8.73 25.08
CA CYS A 67 6.51 -8.67 24.40
C CYS A 67 6.85 -7.18 24.17
N ALA A 68 7.76 -6.66 24.98
CA ALA A 68 8.19 -5.28 24.89
C ALA A 68 8.88 -5.15 23.53
N ARG A 69 8.24 -4.44 22.59
CA ARG A 69 8.76 -4.26 21.23
C ARG A 69 10.24 -3.87 21.31
N ASP A 70 11.07 -4.60 20.59
CA ASP A 70 12.49 -4.25 20.49
C ASP A 70 12.63 -3.06 19.54
N TRP A 71 12.77 -1.87 20.13
CA TRP A 71 12.86 -0.62 19.38
C TRP A 71 14.07 -0.59 18.43
N GLU A 72 15.18 -1.23 18.80
CA GLU A 72 16.38 -1.24 17.98
C GLU A 72 16.14 -2.08 16.73
N THR A 73 15.66 -3.31 16.90
CA THR A 73 15.26 -4.16 15.76
C THR A 73 14.16 -3.51 14.92
N PHE A 74 13.16 -2.90 15.57
CA PHE A 74 12.07 -2.20 14.88
C PHE A 74 12.61 -1.11 13.94
N VAL A 75 13.49 -0.24 14.44
CA VAL A 75 14.03 0.88 13.65
C VAL A 75 15.03 0.38 12.61
N CYS A 76 16.01 -0.42 13.00
CA CYS A 76 17.10 -0.87 12.11
C CYS A 76 16.57 -1.69 10.94
N THR A 77 15.51 -2.47 11.13
CA THR A 77 14.92 -3.25 10.02
C THR A 77 14.07 -2.38 9.09
N ARG A 78 13.69 -1.17 9.47
CA ARG A 78 12.92 -0.28 8.60
C ARG A 78 13.79 0.63 7.74
N LEU A 79 15.01 0.88 8.19
CA LEU A 79 16.01 1.61 7.43
C LEU A 79 16.58 0.73 6.30
N GLY A 80 16.91 1.37 5.18
CA GLY A 80 17.55 0.72 4.06
C GLY A 80 19.07 0.77 4.16
N THR A 81 19.72 -0.34 3.79
CA THR A 81 21.16 -0.36 3.49
C THR A 81 21.35 0.12 2.04
N THR A 82 21.53 1.43 1.87
CA THR A 82 21.60 2.06 0.54
C THR A 82 22.75 1.47 -0.29
N PRO A 83 22.46 0.82 -1.45
CA PRO A 83 23.50 0.31 -2.32
C PRO A 83 24.23 1.46 -3.03
N PRO A 84 25.41 1.20 -3.63
CA PRO A 84 26.12 2.20 -4.42
C PRO A 84 25.27 2.65 -5.62
N THR A 85 25.43 3.91 -6.00
CA THR A 85 24.71 4.51 -7.13
C THR A 85 25.20 3.93 -8.45
N SER A 86 24.25 3.51 -9.29
CA SER A 86 24.52 2.93 -10.60
C SER A 86 24.72 4.01 -11.69
N PRO A 87 25.38 3.68 -12.82
CA PRO A 87 25.52 4.60 -13.96
C PRO A 87 24.20 5.01 -14.62
N SER A 88 23.11 4.31 -14.34
CA SER A 88 21.78 4.57 -14.89
C SER A 88 20.77 4.53 -13.76
N PRO A 89 20.66 5.63 -12.99
CA PRO A 89 20.04 5.60 -11.68
C PRO A 89 18.55 5.27 -11.79
N LEU A 90 18.14 4.27 -11.03
CA LEU A 90 16.74 3.88 -10.88
C LEU A 90 16.06 4.75 -9.83
N LEU A 91 14.74 4.98 -9.96
CA LEU A 91 13.97 5.72 -8.96
C LEU A 91 14.14 5.11 -7.56
N GLN A 92 14.25 3.79 -7.48
CA GLN A 92 14.50 3.06 -6.24
C GLN A 92 15.79 3.48 -5.54
N GLU A 93 16.84 3.86 -6.26
CA GLU A 93 18.11 4.31 -5.65
C GLU A 93 17.92 5.63 -4.88
N PHE A 94 17.00 6.50 -5.32
CA PHE A 94 16.69 7.76 -4.64
C PHE A 94 15.78 7.60 -3.43
N TYR A 95 14.93 6.57 -3.42
CA TYR A 95 13.90 6.37 -2.38
C TYR A 95 14.19 5.16 -1.47
N CYS A 96 15.45 4.69 -1.40
CA CYS A 96 15.84 3.53 -0.59
C CYS A 96 16.34 3.85 0.82
N VAL A 97 16.18 5.09 1.30
CA VAL A 97 16.58 5.50 2.66
C VAL A 97 15.87 4.64 3.72
N ASP A 98 14.59 4.36 3.50
CA ASP A 98 13.83 3.42 4.31
C ASP A 98 12.89 2.56 3.44
N ALA A 99 12.38 1.50 4.05
CA ALA A 99 11.54 0.54 3.35
C ALA A 99 10.17 1.13 2.97
N TRP A 100 9.63 2.08 3.73
CA TRP A 100 8.33 2.68 3.42
C TRP A 100 8.44 3.56 2.17
N THR A 101 9.43 4.45 2.09
CA THR A 101 9.64 5.29 0.92
C THR A 101 9.86 4.46 -0.34
N LEU A 102 10.66 3.40 -0.24
CA LEU A 102 10.94 2.52 -1.39
C LEU A 102 9.69 1.79 -1.86
N LEU A 103 8.93 1.19 -0.94
CA LEU A 103 7.73 0.42 -1.27
C LEU A 103 6.61 1.32 -1.82
N CYS A 104 6.42 2.51 -1.26
CA CYS A 104 5.50 3.51 -1.81
C CYS A 104 5.93 3.94 -3.22
N CYS A 105 7.22 4.20 -3.46
CA CYS A 105 7.76 4.45 -4.79
C CYS A 105 7.43 3.30 -5.77
N CYS A 106 7.64 2.05 -5.36
CA CYS A 106 7.34 0.86 -6.17
C CYS A 106 5.84 0.73 -6.51
N VAL A 107 4.96 1.01 -5.54
CA VAL A 107 3.50 1.01 -5.75
C VAL A 107 3.12 2.10 -6.76
N LEU A 108 3.64 3.30 -6.62
CA LEU A 108 3.30 4.45 -7.48
C LEU A 108 3.85 4.30 -8.91
N MET A 109 5.02 3.69 -9.09
CA MET A 109 5.59 3.49 -10.42
C MET A 109 5.01 2.30 -11.19
N SER A 110 4.26 1.42 -10.51
CA SER A 110 3.63 0.25 -11.13
C SER A 110 2.67 0.65 -12.25
N ARG A 111 2.80 -0.04 -13.39
CA ARG A 111 1.99 0.15 -14.62
C ARG A 111 2.03 1.57 -15.20
N VAL A 112 3.11 2.31 -14.96
CA VAL A 112 3.34 3.64 -15.54
C VAL A 112 4.57 3.59 -16.44
N SER A 113 4.43 3.99 -17.71
CA SER A 113 5.53 3.97 -18.68
C SER A 113 6.44 5.19 -18.53
N SER A 114 5.85 6.39 -18.52
CA SER A 114 6.55 7.68 -18.48
C SER A 114 7.40 7.86 -17.22
N THR A 115 8.72 8.00 -17.40
CA THR A 115 9.66 8.29 -16.30
C THR A 115 9.36 9.64 -15.66
N LYS A 116 9.06 10.67 -16.46
CA LYS A 116 8.73 12.00 -15.96
C LYS A 116 7.50 11.97 -15.05
N THR A 117 6.43 11.32 -15.50
CA THR A 117 5.18 11.23 -14.73
C THR A 117 5.39 10.48 -13.41
N LYS A 118 6.18 9.39 -13.42
CA LYS A 118 6.56 8.68 -12.20
C LYS A 118 7.28 9.61 -11.23
N HIS A 119 8.31 10.30 -11.70
CA HIS A 119 9.10 11.19 -10.87
C HIS A 119 8.26 12.33 -10.27
N ASP A 120 7.49 13.03 -11.10
CA ASP A 120 6.69 14.19 -10.67
C ASP A 120 5.63 13.78 -9.62
N CYS A 121 4.89 12.68 -9.85
CA CYS A 121 3.87 12.23 -8.90
C CYS A 121 4.44 11.64 -7.61
N ILE A 122 5.56 10.91 -7.68
CA ILE A 122 6.21 10.35 -6.48
C ILE A 122 6.80 11.47 -5.62
N SER A 123 7.44 12.46 -6.25
CA SER A 123 7.95 13.64 -5.55
C SER A 123 6.81 14.44 -4.92
N ALA A 124 5.70 14.67 -5.65
CA ALA A 124 4.53 15.34 -5.10
C ALA A 124 3.90 14.57 -3.93
N PHE A 125 3.88 13.23 -3.99
CA PHE A 125 3.39 12.39 -2.90
C PHE A 125 4.21 12.60 -1.63
N PHE A 126 5.54 12.49 -1.68
CA PHE A 126 6.39 12.68 -0.50
C PHE A 126 6.50 14.14 -0.04
N ALA A 127 6.28 15.11 -0.92
CA ALA A 127 6.13 16.51 -0.51
C ALA A 127 4.83 16.75 0.27
N THR A 128 3.77 16.00 -0.05
CA THR A 128 2.47 16.08 0.64
C THR A 128 2.49 15.26 1.94
N TYR A 129 3.15 14.10 1.92
CA TYR A 129 3.24 13.17 3.04
C TYR A 129 4.69 12.74 3.26
N PRO A 130 5.49 13.53 4.00
CA PRO A 130 6.89 13.23 4.26
C PRO A 130 7.11 11.98 5.11
N THR A 131 6.14 11.63 5.96
CA THR A 131 6.24 10.50 6.89
C THR A 131 5.06 9.53 6.77
N PRO A 132 5.26 8.23 7.10
CA PRO A 132 4.17 7.25 7.13
C PRO A 132 3.05 7.64 8.09
N THR A 133 3.38 8.28 9.21
CA THR A 133 2.40 8.73 10.21
C THR A 133 1.53 9.86 9.68
N GLU A 134 2.08 10.83 8.96
CA GLU A 134 1.31 11.90 8.32
C GLU A 134 0.35 11.36 7.25
N PHE A 135 0.84 10.44 6.40
CA PHE A 135 -0.03 9.77 5.43
C PHE A 135 -1.19 9.03 6.14
N LEU A 136 -0.89 8.25 7.17
CA LEU A 136 -1.90 7.49 7.90
C LEU A 136 -2.94 8.41 8.56
N ASN A 137 -2.51 9.48 9.21
CA ASN A 137 -3.41 10.42 9.88
C ASN A 137 -4.36 11.10 8.86
N ALA A 138 -3.80 11.73 7.82
CA ALA A 138 -4.60 12.47 6.85
C ALA A 138 -5.54 11.56 6.05
N VAL A 139 -5.04 10.42 5.56
CA VAL A 139 -5.77 9.60 4.58
C VAL A 139 -6.65 8.55 5.26
N VAL A 140 -6.17 7.92 6.33
CA VAL A 140 -6.88 6.78 6.96
C VAL A 140 -7.72 7.23 8.15
N ARG A 141 -7.22 8.15 8.99
CA ARG A 141 -7.96 8.60 10.17
C ARG A 141 -8.92 9.72 9.86
N GLU A 142 -8.49 10.72 9.09
CA GLU A 142 -9.31 11.88 8.71
C GLU A 142 -10.10 11.67 7.43
N GLY A 143 -9.67 10.71 6.58
CA GLY A 143 -10.35 10.41 5.32
C GLY A 143 -10.12 11.45 4.22
N ASP A 144 -9.15 12.36 4.36
CA ASP A 144 -8.82 13.33 3.32
C ASP A 144 -8.00 12.68 2.20
N THR A 145 -8.69 12.37 1.10
CA THR A 145 -8.08 11.83 -0.12
C THR A 145 -7.86 12.89 -1.21
N LYS A 146 -8.23 14.15 -0.98
CA LYS A 146 -8.16 15.21 -2.01
C LYS A 146 -6.73 15.54 -2.35
N SER A 147 -5.90 15.75 -1.32
CA SER A 147 -4.47 16.07 -1.46
C SER A 147 -3.71 14.94 -2.15
N LEU A 148 -3.98 13.69 -1.74
CA LEU A 148 -3.44 12.51 -2.42
C LEU A 148 -3.87 12.44 -3.88
N ARG A 149 -5.17 12.63 -4.17
CA ARG A 149 -5.69 12.58 -5.54
C ARG A 149 -5.03 13.62 -6.43
N LEU A 150 -4.76 14.81 -5.91
CA LEU A 150 -4.02 15.85 -6.65
C LEU A 150 -2.57 15.43 -6.91
N ALA A 151 -1.87 14.93 -5.90
CA ALA A 151 -0.47 14.52 -6.01
C ALA A 151 -0.24 13.41 -7.05
N ILE A 152 -1.13 12.41 -7.10
CA ILE A 152 -0.98 11.24 -7.99
C ILE A 152 -1.98 11.19 -9.15
N HIS A 153 -2.62 12.31 -9.49
CA HIS A 153 -3.72 12.37 -10.47
C HIS A 153 -3.35 11.75 -11.82
N SER A 154 -2.10 11.94 -12.29
CA SER A 154 -1.65 11.48 -13.60
C SER A 154 -1.35 9.97 -13.68
N LEU A 155 -1.33 9.24 -12.55
CA LEU A 155 -0.95 7.82 -12.52
C LEU A 155 -2.11 6.86 -12.76
N GLY A 156 -3.36 7.33 -12.68
CA GLY A 156 -4.57 6.50 -12.74
C GLY A 156 -4.64 5.48 -11.59
N LEU A 157 -5.62 4.55 -11.66
CA LEU A 157 -5.80 3.45 -10.69
C LEU A 157 -5.83 3.93 -9.22
N PHE A 158 -6.47 5.07 -8.98
CA PHE A 158 -6.39 5.76 -7.69
C PHE A 158 -6.81 4.87 -6.52
N ASP A 159 -7.94 4.18 -6.61
CA ASP A 159 -8.47 3.38 -5.49
C ASP A 159 -7.56 2.20 -5.15
N ASP A 160 -6.99 1.54 -6.16
CA ASP A 160 -6.06 0.43 -5.96
C ASP A 160 -4.72 0.91 -5.39
N ARG A 161 -4.23 2.08 -5.83
CA ARG A 161 -3.03 2.72 -5.26
C ARG A 161 -3.27 3.14 -3.82
N LEU A 162 -4.41 3.74 -3.52
CA LEU A 162 -4.81 4.12 -2.16
C LEU A 162 -4.80 2.90 -1.23
N LYS A 163 -5.47 1.81 -1.61
CA LYS A 163 -5.45 0.55 -0.84
C LYS A 163 -4.03 0.02 -0.63
N SER A 164 -3.20 0.09 -1.66
CA SER A 164 -1.81 -0.39 -1.62
C SER A 164 -0.92 0.47 -0.72
N LEU A 165 -1.01 1.79 -0.81
CA LEU A 165 -0.27 2.73 0.03
C LEU A 165 -0.68 2.60 1.50
N THR A 166 -1.97 2.47 1.77
CA THR A 166 -2.49 2.20 3.11
C THR A 166 -1.95 0.87 3.65
N ALA A 167 -1.95 -0.19 2.85
CA ALA A 167 -1.42 -1.48 3.27
C ALA A 167 0.10 -1.44 3.56
N VAL A 168 0.89 -0.77 2.72
CA VAL A 168 2.33 -0.57 2.94
C VAL A 168 2.57 0.22 4.22
N THR A 169 1.83 1.30 4.43
CA THR A 169 1.97 2.16 5.62
C THR A 169 1.60 1.40 6.90
N SER A 170 0.49 0.67 6.90
CA SER A 170 0.07 -0.15 8.03
C SER A 170 1.08 -1.26 8.33
N ALA A 171 1.58 -1.96 7.31
CA ALA A 171 2.61 -2.99 7.49
C ALA A 171 3.90 -2.41 8.07
N PHE A 172 4.30 -1.22 7.62
CA PHE A 172 5.50 -0.55 8.13
C PHE A 172 5.33 -0.14 9.60
N LEU A 173 4.24 0.52 9.97
CA LEU A 173 4.06 1.04 11.33
C LEU A 173 3.70 -0.05 12.36
N TYR A 174 2.87 -1.02 11.95
CA TYR A 174 2.23 -1.97 12.86
C TYR A 174 2.67 -3.42 12.66
N GLY A 175 3.48 -3.70 11.63
CA GLY A 175 4.06 -5.03 11.46
C GLY A 175 5.06 -5.39 12.55
N ASP A 176 5.53 -6.63 12.47
CA ASP A 176 6.51 -7.21 13.38
C ASP A 176 7.78 -6.34 13.52
N ASP A 177 8.51 -6.57 14.60
CA ASP A 177 9.75 -5.83 14.87
C ASP A 177 10.78 -6.06 13.76
N ASN A 178 10.89 -7.29 13.24
CA ASN A 178 11.70 -7.58 12.07
C ASN A 178 10.92 -7.35 10.76
N PHE A 179 10.98 -6.13 10.22
CA PHE A 179 10.24 -5.77 9.02
C PHE A 179 10.78 -6.48 7.77
N CYS A 180 9.90 -7.26 7.13
CA CYS A 180 10.18 -7.89 5.84
C CYS A 180 8.92 -7.95 4.97
N VAL A 181 9.12 -8.10 3.66
CA VAL A 181 8.05 -8.27 2.68
C VAL A 181 8.26 -9.53 1.86
N GLY A 182 7.16 -10.11 1.40
CA GLY A 182 7.15 -11.36 0.66
C GLY A 182 5.94 -11.54 -0.25
N LEU A 183 5.97 -12.60 -1.04
CA LEU A 183 4.88 -12.93 -1.98
C LEU A 183 3.77 -13.75 -1.36
N LYS A 184 4.00 -14.31 -0.17
CA LYS A 184 3.09 -15.21 0.54
C LYS A 184 2.92 -14.75 2.00
N PRO A 185 1.79 -15.08 2.65
CA PRO A 185 1.65 -14.86 4.09
C PRO A 185 2.80 -15.51 4.89
N PRO A 186 3.19 -14.95 6.04
CA PRO A 186 2.62 -13.76 6.68
C PRO A 186 3.11 -12.42 6.09
N HIS A 187 4.20 -12.40 5.32
CA HIS A 187 4.86 -11.17 4.85
C HIS A 187 4.23 -10.53 3.61
N LYS A 188 3.05 -10.97 3.20
CA LYS A 188 2.37 -10.47 2.00
C LYS A 188 1.72 -9.12 2.28
N VAL A 189 2.21 -8.07 1.62
CA VAL A 189 1.59 -6.74 1.63
C VAL A 189 0.76 -6.53 0.37
N HIS A 190 -0.49 -6.05 0.53
CA HIS A 190 -1.35 -5.73 -0.60
C HIS A 190 -0.70 -4.65 -1.50
N GLY A 191 -0.77 -4.83 -2.81
CA GLY A 191 -0.13 -3.94 -3.79
C GLY A 191 1.37 -4.17 -3.99
N VAL A 192 2.05 -4.89 -3.09
CA VAL A 192 3.46 -5.26 -3.24
C VAL A 192 3.55 -6.63 -3.93
N GLY A 193 3.86 -6.58 -5.23
CA GLY A 193 4.13 -7.75 -6.08
C GLY A 193 5.61 -8.12 -6.12
N LYS A 194 5.98 -9.05 -7.02
CA LYS A 194 7.37 -9.51 -7.19
C LYS A 194 8.35 -8.37 -7.42
N PHE A 195 7.99 -7.41 -8.27
CA PHE A 195 8.81 -6.23 -8.51
C PHE A 195 9.13 -5.42 -7.23
N GLY A 196 8.14 -5.21 -6.35
CA GLY A 196 8.32 -4.47 -5.10
C GLY A 196 9.11 -5.26 -4.06
N VAL A 197 8.86 -6.57 -3.95
CA VAL A 197 9.64 -7.47 -3.09
C VAL A 197 11.10 -7.53 -3.54
N ASP A 198 11.35 -7.74 -4.83
CA ASP A 198 12.70 -7.75 -5.38
C ASP A 198 13.40 -6.40 -5.14
N SER A 199 12.70 -5.28 -5.38
CA SER A 199 13.23 -3.93 -5.11
C SER A 199 13.62 -3.76 -3.64
N PHE A 200 12.78 -4.20 -2.69
CA PHE A 200 13.09 -4.13 -1.26
C PHE A 200 14.39 -4.86 -0.91
N TYR A 201 14.57 -6.10 -1.36
CA TYR A 201 15.80 -6.83 -1.06
C TYR A 201 17.03 -6.26 -1.78
N ILE A 202 16.87 -5.78 -3.01
CA ILE A 202 17.96 -5.18 -3.78
C ILE A 202 18.44 -3.87 -3.13
N PHE A 203 17.51 -2.97 -2.78
CA PHE A 203 17.85 -1.59 -2.40
C PHE A 203 17.79 -1.30 -0.90
N CYS A 204 16.94 -1.98 -0.12
CA CYS A 204 16.94 -1.82 1.34
C CYS A 204 17.81 -2.85 2.06
N ARG A 205 18.18 -3.96 1.41
CA ARG A 205 18.99 -5.04 2.02
C ARG A 205 20.32 -5.31 1.31
N ASP A 206 20.70 -4.46 0.36
CA ASP A 206 21.91 -4.60 -0.48
C ASP A 206 22.12 -6.01 -1.07
N GLN A 207 21.03 -6.69 -1.48
CA GLN A 207 21.11 -8.03 -2.09
C GLN A 207 21.27 -7.98 -3.62
N GLY A 208 21.53 -6.78 -4.18
CA GLY A 208 21.68 -6.60 -5.63
C GLY A 208 22.77 -7.47 -6.27
N GLY A 209 23.83 -7.80 -5.53
CA GLY A 209 24.90 -8.67 -6.00
C GLY A 209 24.48 -10.14 -6.16
N SER A 210 23.62 -10.66 -5.28
CA SER A 210 23.23 -12.08 -5.29
C SER A 210 21.96 -12.36 -6.11
N MET A 211 21.08 -11.38 -6.27
CA MET A 211 19.76 -11.57 -6.86
C MET A 211 19.74 -11.59 -8.41
N LYS A 212 18.77 -12.32 -8.96
CA LYS A 212 18.46 -12.40 -10.40
C LYS A 212 16.97 -12.12 -10.64
N PRO A 213 16.53 -10.86 -10.59
CA PRO A 213 15.13 -10.48 -10.77
C PRO A 213 14.71 -10.64 -12.25
N GLU A 214 13.40 -10.83 -12.46
CA GLU A 214 12.80 -10.94 -13.80
C GLU A 214 12.63 -9.58 -14.48
N ASP A 215 12.45 -8.52 -13.68
CA ASP A 215 12.35 -7.16 -14.20
C ASP A 215 13.66 -6.73 -14.87
N LYS A 216 13.56 -6.18 -16.08
CA LYS A 216 14.71 -5.83 -16.91
C LYS A 216 15.59 -4.74 -16.28
N ALA A 217 14.97 -3.75 -15.62
CA ALA A 217 15.70 -2.65 -14.98
C ALA A 217 16.44 -3.15 -13.74
N LEU A 218 15.75 -3.91 -12.88
CA LEU A 218 16.37 -4.54 -11.71
C LEU A 218 17.48 -5.51 -12.11
N SER A 219 17.28 -6.29 -13.17
CA SER A 219 18.28 -7.25 -13.67
C SER A 219 19.54 -6.55 -14.18
N THR A 220 19.37 -5.41 -14.85
CA THR A 220 20.49 -4.56 -15.31
C THR A 220 21.27 -4.01 -14.12
N PHE A 221 20.59 -3.50 -13.09
CA PHE A 221 21.21 -3.03 -11.86
C PHE A 221 21.98 -4.15 -11.15
N CYS A 222 21.35 -5.31 -10.93
CA CYS A 222 22.00 -6.46 -10.28
C CYS A 222 23.23 -6.96 -11.04
N ARG A 223 23.20 -6.95 -12.38
CA ARG A 223 24.37 -7.31 -13.19
C ARG A 223 25.53 -6.34 -13.00
N TRP A 224 25.23 -5.04 -12.97
CA TRP A 224 26.24 -4.02 -12.67
C TRP A 224 26.78 -4.16 -11.23
N ARG A 225 25.91 -4.38 -10.24
CA ARG A 225 26.30 -4.56 -8.83
C ARG A 225 27.25 -5.76 -8.64
N ARG A 226 27.03 -6.86 -9.37
CA ARG A 226 27.95 -8.02 -9.41
C ARG A 226 29.31 -7.68 -9.99
N GLN A 227 29.34 -6.98 -11.12
CA GLN A 227 30.61 -6.57 -11.72
C GLN A 227 31.41 -5.68 -10.77
N LEU A 228 30.72 -4.82 -10.00
CA LEU A 228 31.35 -3.98 -8.99
C LEU A 228 31.90 -4.82 -7.80
N SER A 229 31.19 -5.84 -7.34
CA SER A 229 31.71 -6.74 -6.29
C SER A 229 32.88 -7.57 -6.78
N ASP A 230 32.87 -8.00 -8.04
CA ASP A 230 33.92 -8.83 -8.63
C ASP A 230 35.18 -8.02 -8.97
N SER A 231 35.01 -6.72 -9.29
CA SER A 231 36.11 -5.78 -9.54
C SER A 231 36.71 -5.21 -8.25
N GLY A 232 36.08 -5.47 -7.10
CA GLY A 232 36.62 -5.17 -5.78
C GLY A 232 37.38 -6.37 -5.23
N GLU A 233 38.70 -6.37 -5.41
CA GLU A 233 39.67 -7.24 -4.72
C GLU A 233 39.28 -7.43 -3.23
N VAL A 234 39.41 -8.62 -2.63
CA VAL A 234 40.66 -9.09 -2.00
C VAL A 234 41.53 -7.93 -1.44
N HIS A 235 40.90 -6.99 -0.76
CA HIS A 235 41.56 -6.12 0.20
C HIS A 235 40.95 -6.39 1.57
N LYS A 236 41.41 -7.50 2.14
CA LYS A 236 41.58 -7.63 3.59
C LYS A 236 42.76 -6.79 4.03
#